data_AF-A0A9R1AD09-F1
#
_entry.id   AF-A0A9R1AD09-F1
#
_cell.length_a   1.000
_cell.length_b   1.000
_cell.length_c   1.000
_cell.angle_alpha   90.00
_cell.angle_beta   90.00
_cell.angle_gamma   90.00
#
_symmetry.space_group_name_H-M   'P 1'
#
loop_
_entity.id
_entity.type
_entity.pdbx_description
1 polymer ?
#
loop_
_entity_poly.entity_id
_entity_poly.type
_entity_poly.pdbx_seq_one_letter_code
_entity_poly.pdbx_strand_id
1 'polypeptide(L)'
;MLRTSPRSSVSSIKGACFSRHPRWKSYKEQRPSKELLKMLSIVGFGGLGKTTLARAMYDKIKVQFDCRLFVSVSRNPDITKIFKTMLYGLDKRKFANINEAVRDDEQLIDELRAFLQDKRYLIVIDDVWDEEAWEIIKCAFSKSDLGSRVIVTTRVISVSKACCPSSDDIIHKMKPLNNDDSKRLFYKRIFSQGGQCPIEFEQVSREILKKCAGVPLAIITISSLLANNDQQINPKYQWDKILNSIGHGLAEGGTIKDMQRILSFSYYDLPSHLKTCLLYLSVFLEDHEIRRDRLIWRWIAEGFIQGGEQEIRLFEIGERSFSELINRNLIQPIDVNIDVEYRTEGCRVHDMVHDLICSMSSKQNFVTILDGTKKRKNNSDVMVRRLSFQSSMSELTNHQIDATGMSKLRSVTLFRTDDGLIRTLPNFQLLRVLDLEGCDLEEISHICIENLLHLRYLGLRNTYVGILEMEIGKLQFLQTLDLRIYTFDEV
;
A
#
# COMPACT_ATOMS: atom_id res chain seq x y z
N MET A 1 -4.99 -0.57 23.36
CA MET A 1 -3.71 0.18 23.27
C MET A 1 -2.87 -0.41 22.16
N LEU A 2 -2.50 0.41 21.15
CA LEU A 2 -1.53 0.02 20.12
C LEU A 2 -0.15 -0.12 20.79
N ARG A 3 0.55 -1.23 20.54
CA ARG A 3 1.96 -1.36 20.98
C ARG A 3 2.83 -0.40 20.18
N THR A 4 3.97 0.03 20.75
CA THR A 4 4.94 0.87 20.05
C THR A 4 5.24 0.31 18.64
N SER A 5 5.02 1.15 17.63
CA SER A 5 5.13 0.74 16.23
C SER A 5 6.56 0.29 15.90
N PRO A 6 6.79 -0.93 15.36
CA PRO A 6 8.11 -1.36 14.92
C PRO A 6 8.72 -0.43 13.87
N ARG A 7 7.89 0.32 13.15
CA ARG A 7 8.32 1.29 12.13
C ARG A 7 9.17 2.43 12.72
N SER A 8 8.83 2.93 13.91
CA SER A 8 9.63 3.96 14.59
C SER A 8 11.03 3.45 14.97
N SER A 9 11.14 2.14 15.19
CA SER A 9 12.41 1.48 15.51
C SER A 9 13.26 1.31 14.25
N VAL A 10 12.66 0.91 13.13
CA VAL A 10 13.37 0.82 11.85
C VAL A 10 13.79 2.20 11.36
N SER A 11 12.93 3.21 11.49
CA SER A 11 13.28 4.59 11.11
C SER A 11 14.39 5.16 11.99
N SER A 12 14.38 4.88 13.30
CA SER A 12 15.46 5.27 14.22
C SER A 12 16.79 4.59 13.86
N ILE A 13 16.79 3.26 13.68
CA ILE A 13 17.99 2.49 13.32
C ILE A 13 18.57 2.98 11.98
N LYS A 14 17.73 3.17 10.96
CA LYS A 14 18.19 3.58 9.63
C LYS A 14 18.48 5.07 9.50
N GLY A 15 17.76 5.91 10.23
CA GLY A 15 18.05 7.34 10.36
C GLY A 15 19.43 7.55 10.99
N ALA A 16 19.82 6.70 11.95
CA ALA A 16 21.17 6.69 12.50
C ALA A 16 22.24 6.20 11.49
N CYS A 17 21.91 5.24 10.61
CA CYS A 17 22.79 4.88 9.50
C CYS A 17 22.97 6.04 8.50
N PHE A 18 21.88 6.77 8.19
CA PHE A 18 21.94 7.92 7.29
C PHE A 18 22.81 9.04 7.87
N SER A 19 22.67 9.38 9.16
CA SER A 19 23.42 10.48 9.78
C SER A 19 24.94 10.23 9.78
N ARG A 20 25.39 8.98 9.88
CA ARG A 20 26.81 8.60 10.03
C ARG A 20 27.55 8.30 8.72
N HIS A 21 26.85 7.98 7.64
CA HIS A 21 27.52 7.43 6.46
C HIS A 21 28.17 8.53 5.58
N PRO A 22 29.50 8.48 5.31
CA PRO A 22 30.27 9.59 4.70
C PRO A 22 29.79 10.02 3.32
N ARG A 23 29.35 9.06 2.48
CA ARG A 23 28.84 9.33 1.12
C ARG A 23 27.64 10.27 1.05
N TRP A 24 26.95 10.51 2.18
CA TRP A 24 25.77 11.37 2.23
C TRP A 24 26.06 12.80 2.64
N LYS A 25 27.29 13.11 3.07
CA LYS A 25 27.64 14.48 3.48
C LYS A 25 27.46 15.46 2.31
N SER A 26 27.95 15.09 1.12
CA SER A 26 27.77 15.90 -0.09
C SER A 26 26.32 16.04 -0.54
N TYR A 27 25.43 15.09 -0.22
CA TYR A 27 24.00 15.22 -0.54
C TYR A 27 23.24 16.11 0.47
N LYS A 28 23.76 16.26 1.70
CA LYS A 28 23.13 17.02 2.81
C LYS A 28 23.60 18.46 2.93
N GLU A 29 24.89 18.69 2.71
CA GLU A 29 25.59 19.94 3.05
C GLU A 29 26.08 20.60 1.77
N GLN A 30 25.17 21.22 1.02
CA GLN A 30 25.53 22.13 -0.06
C GLN A 30 24.61 23.35 -0.02
N ARG A 31 25.22 24.52 0.23
CA ARG A 31 24.64 25.87 0.03
C ARG A 31 24.25 26.04 -1.44
N PRO A 32 23.43 27.05 -1.80
CA PRO A 32 23.06 27.31 -3.19
C PRO A 32 24.28 27.77 -4.00
N SER A 33 25.16 26.85 -4.38
CA SER A 33 26.00 26.96 -5.56
C SER A 33 25.21 26.51 -6.78
N LYS A 34 25.59 26.99 -7.97
CA LYS A 34 25.05 26.58 -9.28
C LYS A 34 25.29 25.07 -9.49
N GLU A 35 24.48 24.24 -8.86
CA GLU A 35 24.60 22.79 -8.90
C GLU A 35 23.42 22.21 -9.65
N LEU A 36 23.75 21.38 -10.63
CA LEU A 36 22.79 20.64 -11.44
C LEU A 36 21.93 19.73 -10.54
N LEU A 37 20.76 19.37 -11.08
CA LEU A 37 19.89 18.33 -10.54
C LEU A 37 20.71 17.07 -10.21
N LYS A 38 20.59 16.58 -8.97
CA LYS A 38 21.28 15.36 -8.52
C LYS A 38 20.30 14.26 -8.19
N MET A 39 20.50 13.10 -8.82
CA MET A 39 19.68 11.91 -8.60
C MET A 39 20.30 11.00 -7.55
N LEU A 40 19.43 10.44 -6.70
CA LEU A 40 19.77 9.38 -5.78
C LEU A 40 18.86 8.18 -6.03
N SER A 41 19.40 7.04 -6.42
CA SER A 41 18.66 5.79 -6.47
C SER A 41 19.00 4.89 -5.27
N ILE A 42 18.00 4.48 -4.51
CA ILE A 42 18.11 3.52 -3.41
C ILE A 42 17.58 2.17 -3.92
N VAL A 43 18.48 1.20 -4.08
CA VAL A 43 18.15 -0.11 -4.67
C VAL A 43 18.39 -1.26 -3.72
N GLY A 44 17.49 -2.25 -3.72
CA GLY A 44 17.66 -3.47 -2.94
C GLY A 44 16.39 -4.33 -2.83
N PHE A 45 16.57 -5.53 -2.29
CA PHE A 45 15.52 -6.52 -2.07
C PHE A 45 14.29 -5.97 -1.30
N GLY A 46 13.12 -6.57 -1.53
CA GLY A 46 11.87 -6.22 -0.85
C GLY A 46 11.98 -6.37 0.67
N GLY A 47 11.33 -5.49 1.44
CA GLY A 47 11.37 -5.56 2.91
C GLY A 47 12.69 -5.10 3.56
N LEU A 48 13.72 -4.74 2.77
CA LEU A 48 14.93 -4.08 3.28
C LEU A 48 14.66 -2.68 3.83
N GLY A 49 13.50 -2.09 3.54
CA GLY A 49 13.00 -0.80 4.01
C GLY A 49 13.68 0.42 3.39
N LYS A 50 13.75 0.41 2.05
CA LYS A 50 14.23 1.50 1.20
C LYS A 50 13.38 2.76 1.39
N THR A 51 12.06 2.64 1.27
CA THR A 51 11.07 3.68 1.57
C THR A 51 11.29 4.31 2.94
N THR A 52 11.61 3.51 3.96
CA THR A 52 11.88 4.02 5.32
C THR A 52 13.14 4.88 5.36
N LEU A 53 14.19 4.49 4.64
CA LEU A 53 15.41 5.30 4.52
C LEU A 53 15.13 6.58 3.73
N ALA A 54 14.47 6.49 2.57
CA ALA A 54 14.11 7.63 1.75
C ALA A 54 13.26 8.66 2.53
N ARG A 55 12.28 8.20 3.30
CA ARG A 55 11.46 9.05 4.16
C ARG A 55 12.27 9.73 5.27
N ALA A 56 13.12 8.98 5.97
CA ALA A 56 14.00 9.56 6.98
C ALA A 56 14.97 10.61 6.40
N MET A 57 15.44 10.40 5.16
CA MET A 57 16.23 11.39 4.43
C MET A 57 15.41 12.63 4.10
N TYR A 58 14.26 12.43 3.45
CA TYR A 58 13.32 13.47 3.08
C TYR A 58 12.99 14.36 4.27
N ASP A 59 12.53 13.78 5.38
CA ASP A 59 12.16 14.53 6.58
C ASP A 59 13.32 15.36 7.17
N LYS A 60 14.55 14.88 7.02
CA LYS A 60 15.74 15.54 7.54
C LYS A 60 16.19 16.74 6.70
N ILE A 61 16.05 16.69 5.37
CA ILE A 61 16.56 17.74 4.47
C ILE A 61 15.48 18.60 3.84
N LYS A 62 14.20 18.20 3.89
CA LYS A 62 13.09 18.88 3.19
C LYS A 62 13.01 20.38 3.49
N VAL A 63 13.35 20.81 4.71
CA VAL A 63 13.30 22.22 5.14
C VAL A 63 14.19 23.15 4.30
N GLN A 64 15.16 22.61 3.56
CA GLN A 64 16.10 23.36 2.72
C GLN A 64 15.59 23.61 1.28
N PHE A 65 14.40 23.11 0.94
CA PHE A 65 13.83 23.12 -0.40
C PHE A 65 12.49 23.88 -0.41
N ASP A 66 12.21 24.57 -1.51
CA ASP A 66 11.00 25.34 -1.73
C ASP A 66 9.82 24.41 -2.03
N CYS A 67 10.06 23.41 -2.88
CA CYS A 67 9.08 22.42 -3.27
C CYS A 67 9.47 21.04 -2.78
N ARG A 68 8.50 20.31 -2.24
CA ARG A 68 8.74 19.03 -1.56
C ARG A 68 7.62 18.08 -1.90
N LEU A 69 7.97 16.90 -2.37
CA LEU A 69 6.98 15.88 -2.70
C LEU A 69 7.51 14.49 -2.33
N PHE A 70 6.62 13.65 -1.85
CA PHE A 70 6.85 12.21 -1.72
C PHE A 70 5.67 11.50 -2.40
N VAL A 71 5.93 10.81 -3.50
CA VAL A 71 4.92 10.08 -4.27
C VAL A 71 5.38 8.64 -4.48
N SER A 72 4.45 7.69 -4.44
CA SER A 72 4.69 6.27 -4.72
C SER A 72 4.23 5.93 -6.13
N VAL A 73 4.96 5.01 -6.77
CA VAL A 73 4.66 4.49 -8.11
C VAL A 73 4.21 3.04 -7.96
N SER A 74 3.04 2.71 -8.49
CA SER A 74 2.55 1.33 -8.52
C SER A 74 3.31 0.50 -9.55
N ARG A 75 3.32 -0.83 -9.38
CA ARG A 75 3.95 -1.76 -10.34
C ARG A 75 3.44 -1.63 -11.76
N ASN A 76 2.14 -1.38 -11.92
CA ASN A 76 1.55 -0.95 -13.19
C ASN A 76 1.17 0.52 -13.04
N PRO A 77 2.03 1.45 -13.46
CA PRO A 77 1.83 2.87 -13.22
C PRO A 77 0.81 3.46 -14.19
N ASP A 78 -0.13 4.23 -13.65
CA ASP A 78 -0.93 5.19 -14.43
C ASP A 78 -0.14 6.51 -14.45
N ILE A 79 0.53 6.79 -15.56
CA ILE A 79 1.45 7.93 -15.71
C ILE A 79 0.72 9.26 -15.54
N THR A 80 -0.43 9.41 -16.20
CA THR A 80 -1.29 10.59 -16.09
C THR A 80 -1.67 10.85 -14.63
N LYS A 81 -2.12 9.82 -13.92
CA LYS A 81 -2.47 9.93 -12.49
C LYS A 81 -1.28 10.28 -11.62
N ILE A 82 -0.09 9.73 -11.91
CA ILE A 82 1.14 10.08 -11.20
C ILE A 82 1.43 11.57 -11.36
N PHE A 83 1.40 12.11 -12.58
CA PHE A 83 1.67 13.53 -12.80
C PHE A 83 0.62 14.45 -12.16
N LYS A 84 -0.67 14.11 -12.26
CA LYS A 84 -1.75 14.82 -11.54
C LYS A 84 -1.51 14.82 -10.02
N THR A 85 -1.11 13.67 -9.46
CA THR A 85 -0.76 13.53 -8.04
C THR A 85 0.47 14.38 -7.68
N MET A 86 1.46 14.46 -8.57
CA MET A 86 2.65 15.28 -8.35
C MET A 86 2.29 16.77 -8.32
N LEU A 87 1.54 17.26 -9.30
CA LEU A 87 1.09 18.66 -9.34
C LEU A 87 0.29 19.03 -8.09
N TYR A 88 -0.74 18.23 -7.77
CA TYR A 88 -1.54 18.44 -6.57
C TYR A 88 -0.70 18.41 -5.27
N GLY A 89 0.24 17.47 -5.16
CA GLY A 89 1.10 17.36 -4.00
C GLY A 89 2.12 18.51 -3.86
N LEU A 90 2.52 19.12 -4.98
CA LEU A 90 3.43 20.26 -5.01
C LEU A 90 2.75 21.58 -4.65
N ASP A 91 1.50 21.79 -5.09
CA ASP A 91 0.68 22.95 -4.73
C ASP A 91 -0.82 22.62 -4.81
N LYS A 92 -1.39 22.28 -3.65
CA LYS A 92 -2.80 21.90 -3.53
C LYS A 92 -3.77 23.00 -3.91
N ARG A 93 -3.39 24.27 -3.76
CA ARG A 93 -4.26 25.40 -4.06
C ARG A 93 -4.27 25.66 -5.56
N LYS A 94 -3.09 25.72 -6.18
CA LYS A 94 -2.97 25.95 -7.61
C LYS A 94 -3.57 24.82 -8.44
N PHE A 95 -3.42 23.58 -7.99
CA PHE A 95 -3.80 22.37 -8.73
C PHE A 95 -4.99 21.64 -8.10
N ALA A 96 -5.87 22.33 -7.40
CA ALA A 96 -7.02 21.74 -6.71
C ALA A 96 -7.89 20.86 -7.65
N ASN A 97 -8.14 21.36 -8.87
CA ASN A 97 -9.03 20.70 -9.84
C ASN A 97 -8.26 19.92 -10.92
N ILE A 98 -6.98 19.59 -10.69
CA ILE A 98 -6.15 18.91 -11.70
C ILE A 98 -6.69 17.51 -12.06
N ASN A 99 -7.42 16.89 -11.14
CA ASN A 99 -8.01 15.58 -11.36
C ASN A 99 -9.17 15.64 -12.37
N GLU A 100 -9.94 16.73 -12.40
CA GLU A 100 -11.03 17.00 -13.35
C GLU A 100 -10.51 17.44 -14.72
N ALA A 101 -9.30 18.01 -14.78
CA ALA A 101 -8.73 18.48 -16.03
C ALA A 101 -8.44 17.32 -16.99
N VAL A 102 -9.01 17.38 -18.20
CA VAL A 102 -8.63 16.52 -19.32
C VAL A 102 -7.30 17.03 -19.86
N ARG A 103 -6.21 16.42 -19.42
CA ARG A 103 -4.85 16.72 -19.88
C ARG A 103 -4.12 15.44 -20.23
N ASP A 104 -3.43 15.47 -21.36
CA ASP A 104 -2.52 14.39 -21.73
C ASP A 104 -1.20 14.46 -20.94
N ASP A 105 -0.38 13.44 -21.09
CA ASP A 105 0.89 13.33 -20.37
C ASP A 105 1.86 14.45 -20.73
N GLU A 106 1.87 14.94 -21.98
CA GLU A 106 2.78 16.00 -22.44
C GLU A 106 2.43 17.35 -21.79
N GLN A 107 1.15 17.70 -21.76
CA GLN A 107 0.64 18.90 -21.09
C GLN A 107 0.94 18.88 -19.58
N LEU A 108 0.81 17.72 -18.94
CA LEU A 108 1.11 17.55 -17.51
C LEU A 108 2.62 17.67 -17.23
N ILE A 109 3.47 17.11 -18.11
CA ILE A 109 4.93 17.24 -18.05
C ILE A 109 5.34 18.71 -18.15
N ASP A 110 4.80 19.45 -19.12
CA ASP A 110 5.15 20.85 -19.33
C ASP A 110 4.70 21.74 -18.17
N GLU A 111 3.53 21.46 -17.58
CA GLU A 111 3.06 22.17 -16.39
C GLU A 111 3.94 21.89 -15.16
N LEU A 112 4.37 20.64 -14.96
CA LEU A 112 5.33 20.27 -13.91
C LEU A 112 6.66 21.00 -14.11
N ARG A 113 7.20 21.00 -15.34
CA ARG A 113 8.44 21.71 -15.66
C ARG A 113 8.34 23.19 -15.36
N ALA A 114 7.28 23.85 -15.86
CA ALA A 114 7.04 25.26 -15.64
C ALA A 114 6.90 25.60 -14.15
N PHE A 115 6.25 24.72 -13.37
CA PHE A 115 6.12 24.91 -11.92
C PHE A 115 7.45 24.77 -11.17
N LEU A 116 8.34 23.86 -11.63
CA LEU A 116 9.61 23.52 -10.97
C LEU A 116 10.80 24.38 -11.42
N GLN A 117 10.71 25.05 -12.58
CA GLN A 117 11.81 25.74 -13.26
C GLN A 117 12.62 26.67 -12.35
N ASP A 118 11.94 27.53 -11.57
CA ASP A 118 12.58 28.56 -10.74
C ASP A 118 12.62 28.19 -9.25
N LYS A 119 12.50 26.91 -8.92
CA LYS A 119 12.38 26.44 -7.53
C LYS A 119 13.41 25.38 -7.23
N ARG A 120 13.93 25.41 -6.01
CA ARG A 120 14.74 24.32 -5.48
C ARG A 120 13.81 23.23 -4.95
N TYR A 121 13.75 22.09 -5.63
CA TYR A 121 12.81 21.02 -5.27
C TYR A 121 13.49 19.76 -4.72
N LEU A 122 12.80 19.08 -3.82
CA LEU A 122 13.11 17.75 -3.32
C LEU A 122 11.93 16.82 -3.58
N ILE A 123 12.10 15.89 -4.50
CA ILE A 123 11.03 14.97 -4.88
C ILE A 123 11.48 13.53 -4.62
N VAL A 124 10.66 12.75 -3.92
CA VAL A 124 10.85 11.31 -3.74
C VAL A 124 9.86 10.56 -4.61
N ILE A 125 10.37 9.70 -5.49
CA ILE A 125 9.60 8.75 -6.29
C ILE A 125 9.85 7.35 -5.73
N ASP A 126 8.88 6.80 -5.01
CA ASP A 126 9.02 5.54 -4.27
C ASP A 126 8.53 4.33 -5.08
N ASP A 127 9.30 3.24 -4.99
CA ASP A 127 9.06 1.91 -5.59
C ASP A 127 8.84 1.89 -7.11
N VAL A 128 9.77 2.46 -7.88
CA VAL A 128 9.75 2.38 -9.35
C VAL A 128 10.13 0.98 -9.83
N TRP A 129 9.30 0.38 -10.70
CA TRP A 129 9.46 -1.01 -11.18
C TRP A 129 9.97 -1.13 -12.61
N ASP A 130 9.67 -0.13 -13.46
CA ASP A 130 9.83 -0.21 -14.90
C ASP A 130 10.68 0.95 -15.44
N GLU A 131 11.56 0.67 -16.40
CA GLU A 131 12.47 1.66 -16.98
C GLU A 131 11.76 2.61 -17.95
N GLU A 132 10.80 2.11 -18.73
CA GLU A 132 10.02 2.89 -19.68
C GLU A 132 9.15 3.91 -18.94
N ALA A 133 8.46 3.45 -17.89
CA ALA A 133 7.68 4.34 -17.02
C ALA A 133 8.57 5.43 -16.39
N TRP A 134 9.79 5.06 -15.97
CA TRP A 134 10.73 6.02 -15.41
C TRP A 134 11.21 7.06 -16.44
N GLU A 135 11.52 6.67 -17.67
CA GLU A 135 11.96 7.63 -18.69
C GLU A 135 10.87 8.66 -18.99
N ILE A 136 9.59 8.29 -18.91
CA ILE A 136 8.48 9.23 -19.01
C ILE A 136 8.42 10.15 -17.77
N ILE A 137 8.44 9.58 -16.55
CA ILE A 137 8.36 10.37 -15.30
C ILE A 137 9.51 11.39 -15.21
N LYS A 138 10.71 10.97 -15.59
CA LYS A 138 11.93 11.79 -15.58
C LYS A 138 11.82 13.03 -16.46
N CYS A 139 11.01 12.99 -17.52
CA CYS A 139 10.77 14.15 -18.37
C CYS A 139 10.16 15.32 -17.61
N ALA A 140 9.41 15.10 -16.52
CA ALA A 140 8.80 16.17 -15.74
C ALA A 140 9.80 17.01 -14.92
N PHE A 141 11.03 16.53 -14.72
CA PHE A 141 12.02 17.25 -13.90
C PHE A 141 12.84 18.23 -14.74
N SER A 142 12.71 19.52 -14.46
CA SER A 142 13.53 20.55 -15.09
C SER A 142 14.97 20.49 -14.58
N LYS A 143 15.95 20.62 -15.48
CA LYS A 143 17.36 20.79 -15.08
C LYS A 143 17.52 22.22 -14.54
N SER A 144 17.22 22.41 -13.25
CA SER A 144 17.48 23.67 -12.56
C SER A 144 18.89 23.65 -11.94
N ASP A 145 19.59 24.77 -12.05
CA ASP A 145 20.89 25.00 -11.40
C ASP A 145 20.74 25.43 -9.93
N LEU A 146 19.56 25.18 -9.35
CA LEU A 146 19.19 25.59 -7.99
C LEU A 146 19.52 24.52 -6.95
N GLY A 147 20.28 23.48 -7.32
CA GLY A 147 20.65 22.40 -6.40
C GLY A 147 19.46 21.50 -6.04
N SER A 148 18.55 21.26 -6.98
CA SER A 148 17.40 20.37 -6.84
C SER A 148 17.83 18.90 -6.70
N ARG A 149 16.98 18.09 -6.08
CA ARG A 149 17.28 16.72 -5.67
C ARG A 149 16.09 15.80 -5.93
N VAL A 150 16.34 14.64 -6.54
CA VAL A 150 15.33 13.58 -6.69
C VAL A 150 15.87 12.30 -6.04
N ILE A 151 15.02 11.64 -5.25
CA ILE A 151 15.30 10.36 -4.62
C ILE A 151 14.36 9.33 -5.22
N VAL A 152 14.91 8.28 -5.80
CA VAL A 152 14.15 7.14 -6.32
C VAL A 152 14.40 5.93 -5.44
N THR A 153 13.37 5.15 -5.13
CA THR A 153 13.57 3.81 -4.56
C THR A 153 13.12 2.75 -5.56
N THR A 154 13.84 1.64 -5.64
CA THR A 154 13.50 0.54 -6.56
C THR A 154 14.03 -0.79 -6.06
N ARG A 155 13.41 -1.89 -6.50
CA ARG A 155 13.93 -3.26 -6.32
C ARG A 155 14.83 -3.69 -7.48
N VAL A 156 14.74 -3.00 -8.61
CA VAL A 156 15.31 -3.42 -9.87
C VAL A 156 16.63 -2.70 -10.11
N ILE A 157 17.71 -3.47 -10.29
CA ILE A 157 19.06 -2.90 -10.45
C ILE A 157 19.16 -2.11 -11.76
N SER A 158 18.52 -2.55 -12.82
CA SER A 158 18.58 -1.87 -14.12
C SER A 158 17.85 -0.52 -14.07
N VAL A 159 16.63 -0.46 -13.50
CA VAL A 159 15.93 0.79 -13.16
C VAL A 159 16.83 1.73 -12.33
N SER A 160 17.51 1.22 -11.30
CA SER A 160 18.39 2.07 -10.48
C SER A 160 19.52 2.74 -11.25
N LYS A 161 20.00 2.11 -12.33
CA LYS A 161 21.00 2.68 -13.23
C LYS A 161 20.38 3.69 -14.20
N ALA A 162 19.18 3.41 -14.73
CA ALA A 162 18.43 4.36 -15.57
C ALA A 162 18.09 5.66 -14.82
N CYS A 163 17.82 5.57 -13.51
CA CYS A 163 17.59 6.74 -12.66
C CYS A 163 18.82 7.62 -12.42
N CYS A 164 20.03 7.07 -12.57
CA CYS A 164 21.28 7.73 -12.25
C CYS A 164 22.28 7.64 -13.42
N PRO A 165 22.01 8.31 -14.55
CA PRO A 165 22.86 8.24 -15.74
C PRO A 165 24.15 9.08 -15.61
N SER A 166 24.22 10.05 -14.70
CA SER A 166 25.39 10.92 -14.53
C SER A 166 26.43 10.30 -13.59
N SER A 167 27.70 10.64 -13.78
CA SER A 167 28.80 10.25 -12.87
C SER A 167 28.66 10.84 -11.47
N ASP A 168 27.96 11.97 -11.35
CA ASP A 168 27.74 12.66 -10.07
C ASP A 168 26.53 12.13 -9.30
N ASP A 169 25.71 11.28 -9.92
CA ASP A 169 24.56 10.66 -9.29
C ASP A 169 24.96 9.55 -8.30
N ILE A 170 24.08 9.25 -7.35
CA ILE A 170 24.36 8.30 -6.28
C ILE A 170 23.46 7.07 -6.42
N ILE A 171 24.06 5.90 -6.62
CA ILE A 171 23.37 4.62 -6.48
C ILE A 171 23.72 4.01 -5.13
N HIS A 172 22.74 3.95 -4.23
CA HIS A 172 22.84 3.32 -2.93
C HIS A 172 22.23 1.93 -2.94
N LYS A 173 23.11 0.91 -3.04
CA LYS A 173 22.73 -0.49 -2.82
C LYS A 173 22.51 -0.74 -1.33
N MET A 174 21.25 -0.89 -0.95
CA MET A 174 20.84 -1.11 0.42
C MET A 174 21.32 -2.47 0.93
N LYS A 175 22.02 -2.48 2.06
CA LYS A 175 22.48 -3.70 2.72
C LYS A 175 21.47 -4.14 3.79
N PRO A 176 21.37 -5.45 4.09
CA PRO A 176 20.69 -5.93 5.28
C PRO A 176 21.28 -5.34 6.57
N LEU A 177 20.51 -5.41 7.66
CA LEU A 177 20.99 -5.00 8.98
C LEU A 177 22.13 -5.91 9.43
N ASN A 178 23.09 -5.35 10.17
CA ASN A 178 24.09 -6.15 10.86
C ASN A 178 23.44 -6.95 12.01
N ASN A 179 24.20 -7.85 12.62
CA ASN A 179 23.68 -8.73 13.67
C ASN A 179 23.17 -7.95 14.90
N ASP A 180 23.84 -6.88 15.30
CA ASP A 180 23.48 -6.12 16.50
C ASP A 180 22.20 -5.31 16.30
N ASP A 181 22.07 -4.66 15.15
CA ASP A 181 20.85 -3.95 14.75
C ASP A 181 19.67 -4.91 14.57
N SER A 182 19.93 -6.11 14.02
CA SER A 182 18.93 -7.15 13.86
C SER A 182 18.43 -7.67 15.21
N LYS A 183 19.34 -7.97 16.15
CA LYS A 183 19.00 -8.34 17.54
C LYS A 183 18.21 -7.24 18.23
N ARG A 184 18.67 -5.99 18.11
CA ARG A 184 18.01 -4.83 18.70
C ARG A 184 16.58 -4.67 18.18
N LEU A 185 16.37 -4.82 16.87
CA LEU A 185 15.05 -4.73 16.26
C LEU A 185 14.13 -5.88 16.71
N PHE A 186 14.66 -7.10 16.76
CA PHE A 186 13.93 -8.31 17.13
C PHE A 186 13.49 -8.30 18.59
N TYR A 187 14.43 -8.06 19.51
CA TYR A 187 14.17 -8.07 20.95
C TYR A 187 13.29 -6.92 21.41
N LYS A 188 13.41 -5.74 20.79
CA LYS A 188 12.56 -4.59 21.14
C LYS A 188 11.07 -4.88 20.98
N ARG A 189 10.69 -5.78 20.07
CA ARG A 189 9.29 -6.16 19.86
C ARG A 189 8.81 -7.24 20.83
N ILE A 190 9.69 -8.17 21.20
CA ILE A 190 9.36 -9.35 22.01
C ILE A 190 9.41 -9.02 23.51
N PHE A 191 10.47 -8.34 23.95
CA PHE A 191 10.71 -8.03 25.36
C PHE A 191 10.34 -6.58 25.64
N SER A 192 9.31 -6.38 26.45
CA SER A 192 8.88 -5.04 26.89
C SER A 192 10.00 -4.33 27.67
N GLN A 193 10.15 -3.02 27.46
CA GLN A 193 10.98 -2.10 28.27
C GLN A 193 12.47 -2.47 28.44
N GLY A 194 13.16 -2.85 27.36
CA GLY A 194 14.63 -2.94 27.38
C GLY A 194 15.20 -4.11 28.19
N GLY A 195 14.35 -5.08 28.56
CA GLY A 195 14.79 -6.35 29.12
C GLY A 195 15.73 -7.09 28.16
N GLN A 196 16.80 -7.66 28.70
CA GLN A 196 17.68 -8.55 27.94
C GLN A 196 16.95 -9.86 27.60
N CYS A 197 17.35 -10.49 26.49
CA CYS A 197 16.88 -11.81 26.14
C CYS A 197 17.25 -12.81 27.26
N PRO A 198 16.30 -13.58 27.81
CA PRO A 198 16.66 -14.63 28.75
C PRO A 198 17.58 -15.66 28.08
N ILE A 199 18.54 -16.20 28.84
CA ILE A 199 19.61 -17.10 28.34
C ILE A 199 19.04 -18.29 27.56
N GLU A 200 17.91 -18.83 28.01
CA GLU A 200 17.25 -19.98 27.38
C GLU A 200 16.81 -19.74 25.93
N PHE A 201 16.59 -18.47 25.55
CA PHE A 201 16.14 -18.05 24.22
C PHE A 201 17.28 -17.53 23.33
N GLU A 202 18.50 -17.32 23.84
CA GLU A 202 19.59 -16.71 23.07
C GLU A 202 19.98 -17.55 21.84
N GLN A 203 20.07 -18.88 22.04
CA GLN A 203 20.44 -19.81 20.98
C GLN A 203 19.40 -19.81 19.85
N VAL A 204 18.13 -20.02 20.19
CA VAL A 204 17.04 -20.07 19.21
C VAL A 204 16.84 -18.71 18.52
N SER A 205 17.00 -17.60 19.26
CA SER A 205 16.96 -16.24 18.71
C SER A 205 18.05 -16.04 17.66
N ARG A 206 19.29 -16.49 17.93
CA ARG A 206 20.41 -16.36 17.00
C ARG A 206 20.16 -17.13 15.71
N GLU A 207 19.65 -18.36 15.80
CA GLU A 207 19.34 -19.17 14.62
C GLU A 207 18.17 -18.59 13.81
N ILE A 208 17.12 -18.08 14.47
CA ILE A 208 16.02 -17.38 13.80
C ILE A 208 16.54 -16.13 13.06
N LEU A 209 17.38 -15.32 13.71
CA LEU A 209 17.94 -14.11 13.11
C LEU A 209 18.85 -14.43 11.92
N LYS A 210 19.62 -15.52 11.99
CA LYS A 210 20.40 -16.03 10.87
C LYS A 210 19.50 -16.34 9.67
N LYS A 211 18.36 -17.02 9.88
CA LYS A 211 17.38 -17.28 8.83
C LYS A 211 16.66 -16.03 8.32
N CYS A 212 16.58 -14.96 9.10
CA CYS A 212 16.04 -13.67 8.64
C CYS A 212 17.06 -12.84 7.83
N ALA A 213 18.35 -13.22 7.85
CA ALA A 213 19.44 -12.60 7.08
C ALA A 213 19.50 -11.06 7.16
N GLY A 214 19.17 -10.48 8.32
CA GLY A 214 19.18 -9.03 8.52
C GLY A 214 18.09 -8.26 7.77
N VAL A 215 17.09 -8.93 7.17
CA VAL A 215 15.97 -8.28 6.48
C VAL A 215 14.96 -7.76 7.51
N PRO A 216 14.76 -6.43 7.64
CA PRO A 216 13.90 -5.84 8.67
C PRO A 216 12.48 -6.37 8.68
N LEU A 217 11.85 -6.52 7.50
CA LEU A 217 10.48 -7.03 7.42
C LEU A 217 10.40 -8.46 7.98
N ALA A 218 11.33 -9.35 7.62
CA ALA A 218 11.35 -10.73 8.12
C ALA A 218 11.52 -10.76 9.65
N ILE A 219 12.44 -9.94 10.17
CA ILE A 219 12.69 -9.79 11.61
C ILE A 219 11.41 -9.31 12.33
N ILE A 220 10.73 -8.29 11.81
CA ILE A 220 9.50 -7.75 12.40
C ILE A 220 8.38 -8.77 12.36
N THR A 221 8.22 -9.51 11.26
CA THR A 221 7.22 -10.56 11.11
C THR A 221 7.39 -11.64 12.19
N ILE A 222 8.59 -12.22 12.31
CA ILE A 222 8.83 -13.29 13.28
C ILE A 222 8.77 -12.76 14.72
N SER A 223 9.35 -11.58 15.00
CA SER A 223 9.26 -11.01 16.35
C SER A 223 7.84 -10.63 16.74
N SER A 224 7.00 -10.19 15.81
CA SER A 224 5.59 -9.90 16.08
C SER A 224 4.78 -11.17 16.32
N LEU A 225 5.11 -12.26 15.64
CA LEU A 225 4.52 -13.57 15.90
C LEU A 225 4.90 -14.13 17.29
N LEU A 226 6.13 -13.87 17.73
CA LEU A 226 6.62 -14.30 19.04
C LEU A 226 6.15 -13.40 20.19
N ALA A 227 5.74 -12.17 19.90
CA ALA A 227 5.26 -11.22 20.89
C ALA A 227 3.78 -11.47 21.21
N ASN A 228 3.48 -12.26 22.26
CA ASN A 228 2.11 -12.53 22.70
C ASN A 228 1.41 -11.25 23.22
N ASN A 229 0.08 -11.19 23.13
CA ASN A 229 -0.77 -10.05 23.51
C ASN A 229 -0.78 -9.76 25.03
N ASP A 230 -0.56 -10.79 25.86
CA ASP A 230 -0.68 -10.70 27.34
C ASP A 230 0.65 -10.41 28.07
N GLN A 231 1.63 -9.85 27.37
CA GLN A 231 2.99 -9.56 27.89
C GLN A 231 3.80 -10.79 28.38
N GLN A 232 3.26 -12.00 28.26
CA GLN A 232 3.97 -13.24 28.53
C GLN A 232 4.81 -13.68 27.32
N ILE A 233 6.03 -14.12 27.56
CA ILE A 233 6.90 -14.68 26.52
C ILE A 233 6.38 -16.06 26.12
N ASN A 234 6.25 -16.32 24.82
CA ASN A 234 5.88 -17.64 24.34
C ASN A 234 6.90 -18.69 24.79
N PRO A 235 6.46 -19.87 25.24
CA PRO A 235 7.35 -20.92 25.71
C PRO A 235 8.32 -21.38 24.61
N LYS A 236 9.52 -21.80 25.01
CA LYS A 236 10.65 -22.14 24.10
C LYS A 236 10.27 -23.11 22.97
N TYR A 237 9.44 -24.11 23.23
CA TYR A 237 9.02 -25.06 22.19
C TYR A 237 8.33 -24.38 20.99
N GLN A 238 7.65 -23.24 21.19
CA GLN A 238 7.03 -22.48 20.09
C GLN A 238 8.09 -21.78 19.24
N TRP A 239 9.15 -21.28 19.85
CA TRP A 239 10.30 -20.69 19.14
C TRP A 239 11.00 -21.74 18.30
N ASP A 240 11.25 -22.93 18.86
CA ASP A 240 11.87 -24.06 18.15
C ASP A 240 10.98 -24.52 16.97
N LYS A 241 9.66 -24.58 17.17
CA LYS A 241 8.69 -24.90 16.10
C LYS A 241 8.77 -23.88 14.95
N ILE A 242 8.85 -22.59 15.26
CA ILE A 242 9.01 -21.53 14.25
C ILE A 242 10.35 -21.68 13.53
N LEU A 243 11.45 -21.84 14.27
CA LEU A 243 12.78 -22.04 13.71
C LEU A 243 12.81 -23.19 12.70
N ASN A 244 12.23 -24.34 13.05
CA ASN A 244 12.15 -25.52 12.19
C ASN A 244 11.27 -25.28 10.96
N SER A 245 10.20 -24.49 11.10
CA SER A 245 9.25 -24.22 10.03
C SER A 245 9.79 -23.26 8.96
N ILE A 246 10.68 -22.33 9.30
CA ILE A 246 11.25 -21.34 8.37
C ILE A 246 12.01 -22.01 7.20
N GLY A 247 12.54 -23.22 7.38
CA GLY A 247 13.34 -23.91 6.35
C GLY A 247 14.73 -23.26 6.21
N HIS A 248 15.18 -23.01 4.96
CA HIS A 248 16.48 -22.38 4.69
C HIS A 248 16.51 -20.88 5.06
N GLY A 249 15.35 -20.21 5.06
CA GLY A 249 15.26 -18.77 5.30
C GLY A 249 15.86 -17.94 4.17
N LEU A 250 16.23 -16.71 4.49
CA LEU A 250 16.77 -15.72 3.55
C LEU A 250 18.30 -15.73 3.45
N ALA A 251 18.97 -16.56 4.25
CA ALA A 251 20.41 -16.75 4.17
C ALA A 251 20.77 -17.43 2.83
N GLU A 252 21.96 -17.12 2.30
CA GLU A 252 22.55 -17.75 1.09
C GLU A 252 21.77 -17.48 -0.22
N GLY A 253 21.41 -16.21 -0.46
CA GLY A 253 20.79 -15.81 -1.74
C GLY A 253 19.28 -15.99 -1.79
N GLY A 254 18.62 -15.93 -0.62
CA GLY A 254 17.18 -16.16 -0.43
C GLY A 254 16.27 -15.51 -1.48
N THR A 255 15.18 -16.21 -1.78
CA THR A 255 14.25 -15.87 -2.86
C THR A 255 13.01 -15.12 -2.36
N ILE A 256 12.23 -14.56 -3.28
CA ILE A 256 10.89 -14.03 -2.98
C ILE A 256 10.01 -15.09 -2.31
N LYS A 257 10.15 -16.37 -2.68
CA LYS A 257 9.39 -17.49 -2.09
C LYS A 257 9.76 -17.72 -0.63
N ASP A 258 11.04 -17.58 -0.27
CA ASP A 258 11.50 -17.71 1.11
C ASP A 258 10.94 -16.58 1.99
N MET A 259 10.91 -15.36 1.45
CA MET A 259 10.26 -14.23 2.14
C MET A 259 8.75 -14.48 2.30
N GLN A 260 8.05 -14.93 1.25
CA GLN A 260 6.63 -15.27 1.33
C GLN A 260 6.35 -16.37 2.36
N ARG A 261 7.25 -17.37 2.47
CA ARG A 261 7.16 -18.41 3.51
C ARG A 261 7.25 -17.82 4.90
N ILE A 262 8.22 -16.94 5.16
CA ILE A 262 8.35 -16.24 6.45
C ILE A 262 7.08 -15.43 6.77
N LEU A 263 6.59 -14.63 5.81
CA LEU A 263 5.37 -13.83 5.99
C LEU A 263 4.12 -14.69 6.23
N SER A 264 4.07 -15.88 5.64
CA SER A 264 2.92 -16.78 5.78
C SER A 264 2.68 -17.27 7.21
N PHE A 265 3.71 -17.28 8.08
CA PHE A 265 3.52 -17.64 9.48
C PHE A 265 2.58 -16.68 10.20
N SER A 266 2.73 -15.38 9.95
CA SER A 266 1.82 -14.37 10.50
C SER A 266 0.41 -14.53 9.98
N TYR A 267 0.21 -15.04 8.75
CA TYR A 267 -1.12 -15.36 8.22
C TYR A 267 -1.71 -16.60 8.89
N TYR A 268 -0.96 -17.70 8.99
CA TYR A 268 -1.48 -18.97 9.53
C TYR A 268 -1.77 -18.92 11.03
N ASP A 269 -1.09 -18.05 11.77
CA ASP A 269 -1.32 -17.80 13.19
C ASP A 269 -2.61 -16.99 13.47
N LEU A 270 -3.18 -16.32 12.46
CA LEU A 270 -4.39 -15.55 12.65
C LEU A 270 -5.62 -16.42 12.98
N PRO A 271 -6.52 -15.95 13.86
CA PRO A 271 -7.89 -16.42 13.93
C PRO A 271 -8.59 -16.43 12.56
N SER A 272 -9.55 -17.32 12.37
CA SER A 272 -10.26 -17.50 11.09
C SER A 272 -10.87 -16.21 10.55
N HIS A 273 -11.56 -15.42 11.38
CA HIS A 273 -12.18 -14.17 10.98
C HIS A 273 -11.15 -13.12 10.50
N LEU A 274 -9.97 -13.04 11.16
CA LEU A 274 -8.90 -12.13 10.74
C LEU A 274 -8.21 -12.59 9.46
N LYS A 275 -8.08 -13.90 9.22
CA LYS A 275 -7.60 -14.42 7.92
C LYS A 275 -8.47 -13.92 6.79
N THR A 276 -9.80 -14.01 6.96
CA THR A 276 -10.75 -13.53 5.95
C THR A 276 -10.66 -12.01 5.76
N CYS A 277 -10.59 -11.23 6.84
CA CYS A 277 -10.41 -9.77 6.78
C CYS A 277 -9.12 -9.38 6.05
N LEU A 278 -8.01 -10.08 6.33
CA LEU A 278 -6.72 -9.85 5.69
C LEU A 278 -6.72 -10.26 4.21
N LEU A 279 -7.29 -11.41 3.85
CA LEU A 279 -7.42 -11.81 2.43
C LEU A 279 -8.26 -10.81 1.63
N TYR A 280 -9.26 -10.19 2.25
CA TYR A 280 -10.10 -9.18 1.59
C TYR A 280 -9.32 -7.96 1.12
N LEU A 281 -8.20 -7.64 1.77
CA LEU A 281 -7.33 -6.54 1.33
C LEU A 281 -6.68 -6.79 -0.04
N SER A 282 -6.68 -8.03 -0.56
CA SER A 282 -6.24 -8.32 -1.94
C SER A 282 -7.13 -7.69 -3.00
N VAL A 283 -8.32 -7.20 -2.64
CA VAL A 283 -9.19 -6.43 -3.54
C VAL A 283 -8.54 -5.10 -3.92
N PHE A 284 -7.72 -4.49 -3.06
CA PHE A 284 -7.13 -3.18 -3.32
C PHE A 284 -5.84 -3.28 -4.14
N LEU A 285 -5.49 -2.19 -4.84
CA LEU A 285 -4.21 -2.05 -5.53
C LEU A 285 -3.03 -2.12 -4.54
N GLU A 286 -1.85 -2.46 -5.06
CA GLU A 286 -0.59 -2.31 -4.33
C GLU A 286 -0.39 -0.87 -3.89
N ASP A 287 0.16 -0.67 -2.68
CA ASP A 287 0.32 0.64 -2.02
C ASP A 287 -0.93 1.53 -1.90
N HIS A 288 -2.13 1.02 -2.20
CA HIS A 288 -3.36 1.80 -2.09
C HIS A 288 -3.61 2.26 -0.65
N GLU A 289 -3.96 3.53 -0.49
CA GLU A 289 -4.38 4.07 0.80
C GLU A 289 -5.85 3.73 1.04
N ILE A 290 -6.10 2.94 2.06
CA ILE A 290 -7.43 2.42 2.37
C ILE A 290 -7.90 3.11 3.64
N ARG A 291 -8.99 3.88 3.54
CA ARG A 291 -9.64 4.46 4.72
C ARG A 291 -10.15 3.37 5.65
N ARG A 292 -9.92 3.55 6.95
CA ARG A 292 -10.32 2.58 7.97
C ARG A 292 -11.82 2.28 7.92
N ASP A 293 -12.64 3.33 7.91
CA ASP A 293 -14.09 3.17 7.96
C ASP A 293 -14.62 2.45 6.69
N ARG A 294 -14.08 2.79 5.51
CA ARG A 294 -14.40 2.11 4.24
C ARG A 294 -14.14 0.61 4.35
N LEU A 295 -12.97 0.24 4.86
CA LEU A 295 -12.59 -1.16 5.02
C LEU A 295 -13.50 -1.90 6.00
N ILE A 296 -13.76 -1.30 7.16
CA ILE A 296 -14.60 -1.91 8.20
C ILE A 296 -16.03 -2.11 7.70
N TRP A 297 -16.65 -1.10 7.09
CA TRP A 297 -18.00 -1.21 6.55
C TRP A 297 -18.12 -2.28 5.47
N ARG A 298 -17.09 -2.44 4.64
CA ARG A 298 -17.03 -3.52 3.66
C ARG A 298 -16.90 -4.91 4.31
N TRP A 299 -16.10 -5.06 5.37
CA TRP A 299 -16.04 -6.32 6.13
C TRP A 299 -17.38 -6.68 6.78
N ILE A 300 -18.13 -5.69 7.27
CA ILE A 300 -19.47 -5.86 7.83
C ILE A 300 -20.45 -6.29 6.74
N ALA A 301 -20.48 -5.60 5.59
CA ALA A 301 -21.38 -5.91 4.48
C ALA A 301 -21.10 -7.30 3.85
N GLU A 302 -19.85 -7.73 3.84
CA GLU A 302 -19.47 -9.10 3.49
C GLU A 302 -19.92 -10.15 4.51
N GLY A 303 -20.17 -9.73 5.76
CA GLY A 303 -20.51 -10.59 6.89
C GLY A 303 -19.30 -11.27 7.53
N PHE A 304 -18.10 -10.70 7.41
CA PHE A 304 -16.89 -11.21 8.06
C PHE A 304 -16.84 -10.89 9.55
N ILE A 305 -17.49 -9.78 9.92
CA ILE A 305 -17.66 -9.37 11.30
C ILE A 305 -19.06 -9.80 11.75
N GLN A 306 -19.12 -10.63 12.79
CA GLN A 306 -20.35 -11.22 13.33
C GLN A 306 -20.35 -11.12 14.86
N GLY A 307 -21.53 -11.17 15.49
CA GLY A 307 -21.67 -11.20 16.95
C GLY A 307 -22.15 -9.90 17.61
N GLY A 308 -22.63 -8.92 16.84
CA GLY A 308 -23.34 -7.75 17.35
C GLY A 308 -24.74 -7.68 16.76
N GLU A 309 -25.77 -7.63 17.61
CA GLU A 309 -27.17 -7.39 17.16
C GLU A 309 -27.38 -5.95 16.67
N GLN A 310 -26.41 -5.05 16.90
CA GLN A 310 -26.45 -3.62 16.55
C GLN A 310 -25.22 -3.23 15.72
N GLU A 311 -25.40 -2.34 14.74
CA GLU A 311 -24.35 -1.92 13.81
C GLU A 311 -23.16 -1.24 14.50
N ILE A 312 -23.42 -0.43 15.55
CA ILE A 312 -22.38 0.21 16.37
C ILE A 312 -21.43 -0.86 16.93
N ARG A 313 -21.98 -1.97 17.44
CA ARG A 313 -21.18 -3.08 17.98
C ARG A 313 -20.38 -3.79 16.88
N LEU A 314 -20.93 -3.93 15.68
CA LEU A 314 -20.21 -4.53 14.55
C LEU A 314 -19.03 -3.66 14.12
N PHE A 315 -19.20 -2.34 14.08
CA PHE A 315 -18.11 -1.41 13.76
C PHE A 315 -16.98 -1.48 14.80
N GLU A 316 -17.31 -1.48 16.10
CA GLU A 316 -16.32 -1.64 17.17
C GLU A 316 -15.54 -2.97 17.08
N ILE A 317 -16.22 -4.08 16.75
CA ILE A 317 -15.55 -5.37 16.51
C ILE A 317 -14.61 -5.24 15.29
N GLY A 318 -15.05 -4.59 14.22
CA GLY A 318 -14.23 -4.28 13.06
C GLY A 318 -12.99 -3.43 13.39
N GLU A 319 -13.12 -2.42 14.26
CA GLU A 319 -12.00 -1.61 14.74
C GLU A 319 -10.98 -2.44 15.52
N ARG A 320 -11.44 -3.40 16.35
CA ARG A 320 -10.56 -4.34 17.05
C ARG A 320 -9.82 -5.24 16.07
N SER A 321 -10.52 -5.80 15.08
CA SER A 321 -9.91 -6.61 14.02
C SER A 321 -8.86 -5.83 13.22
N PHE A 322 -9.17 -4.59 12.84
CA PHE A 322 -8.24 -3.67 12.16
C PHE A 322 -6.99 -3.39 13.01
N SER A 323 -7.19 -3.08 14.29
CA SER A 323 -6.11 -2.81 15.24
C SER A 323 -5.23 -4.04 15.46
N GLU A 324 -5.79 -5.25 15.47
CA GLU A 324 -5.02 -6.48 15.60
C GLU A 324 -4.14 -6.73 14.37
N LEU A 325 -4.64 -6.49 13.16
CA LEU A 325 -3.84 -6.60 11.93
C LEU A 325 -2.67 -5.59 11.92
N ILE A 326 -2.88 -4.37 12.43
CA ILE A 326 -1.80 -3.38 12.65
C ILE A 326 -0.80 -3.91 13.68
N ASN A 327 -1.28 -4.39 14.82
CA ASN A 327 -0.42 -4.91 15.89
C ASN A 327 0.40 -6.12 15.43
N ARG A 328 -0.09 -6.90 14.47
CA ARG A 328 0.66 -8.01 13.87
C ARG A 328 1.57 -7.58 12.71
N ASN A 329 1.62 -6.28 12.39
CA ASN A 329 2.38 -5.68 11.27
C ASN A 329 2.01 -6.26 9.90
N LEU A 330 0.77 -6.72 9.74
CA LEU A 330 0.25 -7.22 8.46
C LEU A 330 -0.33 -6.09 7.60
N ILE A 331 -0.80 -5.01 8.25
CA ILE A 331 -1.16 -3.76 7.61
C ILE A 331 -0.43 -2.59 8.29
N GLN A 332 -0.12 -1.57 7.51
CA GLN A 332 0.58 -0.37 7.97
C GLN A 332 -0.43 0.75 8.20
N PRO A 333 -0.45 1.40 9.39
CA PRO A 333 -1.27 2.57 9.60
C PRO A 333 -0.81 3.73 8.71
N ILE A 334 -1.77 4.53 8.27
CA ILE A 334 -1.54 5.83 7.66
C ILE A 334 -2.02 6.87 8.67
N ASP A 335 -1.07 7.62 9.21
CA ASP A 335 -1.33 8.72 10.13
C ASP A 335 -1.53 9.99 9.30
N VAL A 336 -2.70 10.11 8.68
CA VAL A 336 -3.20 11.40 8.21
C VAL A 336 -3.95 11.97 9.41
N ASN A 337 -3.55 13.15 9.87
CA ASN A 337 -4.16 13.90 10.99
C ASN A 337 -4.57 13.06 12.21
N ILE A 338 -3.75 13.16 13.26
CA ILE A 338 -4.17 12.74 14.60
C ILE A 338 -5.35 13.64 14.97
N ASP A 339 -6.57 13.18 14.73
CA ASP A 339 -7.77 13.74 15.33
C ASP A 339 -7.59 13.81 16.85
N VAL A 340 -8.39 14.64 17.52
CA VAL A 340 -8.36 14.87 18.98
C VAL A 340 -8.40 13.55 19.79
N GLU A 341 -8.79 12.42 19.18
CA GLU A 341 -8.84 11.07 19.75
C GLU A 341 -7.66 10.12 19.42
N TYR A 342 -6.60 10.54 18.72
CA TYR A 342 -5.43 9.69 18.37
C TYR A 342 -5.76 8.39 17.59
N ARG A 343 -6.83 8.39 16.77
CA ARG A 343 -7.20 7.22 15.97
C ARG A 343 -6.53 7.27 14.58
N THR A 344 -6.11 6.12 14.08
CA THR A 344 -5.55 5.99 12.72
C THR A 344 -6.66 6.10 11.67
N GLU A 345 -6.56 7.05 10.73
CA GLU A 345 -7.57 7.29 9.69
C GLU A 345 -7.62 6.20 8.59
N GLY A 346 -6.52 5.47 8.38
CA GLY A 346 -6.45 4.47 7.32
C GLY A 346 -5.27 3.51 7.41
N CYS A 347 -5.13 2.66 6.42
CA CYS A 347 -4.02 1.73 6.31
C CYS A 347 -3.55 1.53 4.86
N ARG A 348 -2.37 0.95 4.73
CA ARG A 348 -1.78 0.42 3.51
C ARG A 348 -1.26 -0.99 3.78
N VAL A 349 -1.33 -1.89 2.81
CA VAL A 349 -0.67 -3.19 2.90
C VAL A 349 0.73 -3.07 2.33
N HIS A 350 1.76 -3.54 3.05
CA HIS A 350 3.10 -3.59 2.47
C HIS A 350 3.10 -4.55 1.29
N ASP A 351 3.71 -4.19 0.17
CA ASP A 351 3.81 -4.97 -1.07
C ASP A 351 4.15 -6.45 -0.89
N MET A 352 5.15 -6.78 -0.07
CA MET A 352 5.50 -8.20 0.16
C MET A 352 4.37 -8.98 0.86
N VAL A 353 3.59 -8.29 1.70
CA VAL A 353 2.38 -8.84 2.32
C VAL A 353 1.23 -8.85 1.33
N HIS A 354 1.10 -7.84 0.47
CA HIS A 354 0.13 -7.78 -0.62
C HIS A 354 0.30 -8.95 -1.59
N ASP A 355 1.53 -9.22 -2.03
CA ASP A 355 1.91 -10.38 -2.84
C ASP A 355 1.50 -11.70 -2.17
N LEU A 356 1.75 -11.82 -0.86
CA LEU A 356 1.36 -13.00 -0.09
C LEU A 356 -0.16 -13.18 -0.09
N ILE A 357 -0.94 -12.14 0.24
CA ILE A 357 -2.40 -12.24 0.34
C ILE A 357 -3.03 -12.46 -1.04
N CYS A 358 -2.49 -11.87 -2.11
CA CYS A 358 -2.94 -12.13 -3.48
C CYS A 358 -2.66 -13.57 -3.90
N SER A 359 -1.49 -14.11 -3.56
CA SER A 359 -1.14 -15.52 -3.79
C SER A 359 -2.07 -16.47 -3.02
N MET A 360 -2.33 -16.19 -1.75
CA MET A 360 -3.24 -16.98 -0.91
C MET A 360 -4.69 -16.88 -1.37
N SER A 361 -5.13 -15.68 -1.74
CA SER A 361 -6.47 -15.40 -2.27
C SER A 361 -6.71 -16.18 -3.56
N SER A 362 -5.74 -16.18 -4.47
CA SER A 362 -5.80 -16.93 -5.74
C SER A 362 -5.90 -18.44 -5.50
N LYS A 363 -5.10 -19.00 -4.58
CA LYS A 363 -5.14 -20.43 -4.22
C LYS A 363 -6.48 -20.86 -3.60
N GLN A 364 -7.14 -19.94 -2.90
CA GLN A 364 -8.42 -20.18 -2.23
C GLN A 364 -9.63 -19.75 -3.08
N ASN A 365 -9.39 -19.24 -4.31
CA ASN A 365 -10.41 -18.62 -5.15
C ASN A 365 -11.27 -17.59 -4.36
N PHE A 366 -10.60 -16.75 -3.58
CA PHE A 366 -11.25 -15.83 -2.63
C PHE A 366 -11.65 -14.50 -3.28
N VAL A 367 -10.75 -13.90 -4.07
CA VAL A 367 -10.94 -12.70 -4.90
C VAL A 367 -10.40 -12.97 -6.30
N THR A 368 -11.17 -12.57 -7.31
CA THR A 368 -10.75 -12.55 -8.71
C THR A 368 -10.35 -11.13 -9.08
N ILE A 369 -9.10 -10.95 -9.51
CA ILE A 369 -8.55 -9.66 -9.93
C ILE A 369 -8.49 -9.63 -11.46
N LEU A 370 -9.07 -8.59 -12.05
CA LEU A 370 -8.98 -8.28 -13.47
C LEU A 370 -8.08 -7.06 -13.64
N ASP A 371 -6.87 -7.27 -14.15
CA ASP A 371 -5.82 -6.24 -14.26
C ASP A 371 -5.47 -5.87 -15.72
N GLY A 372 -6.24 -6.37 -16.70
CA GLY A 372 -6.01 -6.17 -18.14
C GLY A 372 -4.86 -7.01 -18.74
N THR A 373 -3.96 -7.55 -17.90
CA THR A 373 -2.78 -8.30 -18.36
C THR A 373 -3.00 -9.81 -18.46
N LYS A 374 -4.03 -10.32 -17.78
CA LYS A 374 -4.33 -11.75 -17.72
C LYS A 374 -5.56 -12.08 -18.55
N LYS A 375 -5.37 -12.76 -19.69
CA LYS A 375 -6.46 -13.50 -20.34
C LYS A 375 -7.04 -14.48 -19.31
N ARG A 376 -8.33 -14.35 -19.01
CA ARG A 376 -9.04 -15.32 -18.16
C ARG A 376 -8.79 -16.71 -18.76
N LYS A 377 -8.26 -17.64 -17.97
CA LYS A 377 -8.41 -19.06 -18.32
C LYS A 377 -9.90 -19.33 -18.21
N ASN A 378 -10.54 -19.60 -19.35
CA ASN A 378 -11.95 -19.94 -19.45
C ASN A 378 -12.21 -21.30 -18.78
N ASN A 379 -12.10 -21.35 -17.46
CA ASN A 379 -12.59 -22.46 -16.67
C ASN A 379 -13.98 -22.06 -16.19
N SER A 380 -14.99 -22.63 -16.83
CA SER A 380 -16.41 -22.51 -16.48
C SER A 380 -16.73 -22.93 -15.04
N ASP A 381 -15.81 -23.63 -14.35
CA ASP A 381 -15.98 -24.12 -12.98
C ASP A 381 -15.55 -23.16 -11.85
N VAL A 382 -14.92 -22.01 -12.17
CA VAL A 382 -14.40 -21.10 -11.13
C VAL A 382 -15.51 -20.17 -10.64
N MET A 383 -16.09 -20.50 -9.47
CA MET A 383 -17.08 -19.67 -8.79
C MET A 383 -16.46 -18.34 -8.35
N VAL A 384 -16.78 -17.25 -9.05
CA VAL A 384 -16.35 -15.89 -8.68
C VAL A 384 -17.27 -15.34 -7.59
N ARG A 385 -16.73 -15.08 -6.40
CA ARG A 385 -17.47 -14.47 -5.27
C ARG A 385 -17.16 -13.00 -5.08
N ARG A 386 -15.96 -12.56 -5.44
CA ARG A 386 -15.49 -11.17 -5.26
C ARG A 386 -14.67 -10.78 -6.46
N LEU A 387 -15.00 -9.66 -7.06
CA LEU A 387 -14.36 -9.15 -8.25
C LEU A 387 -13.70 -7.81 -7.93
N SER A 388 -12.43 -7.68 -8.32
CA SER A 388 -11.72 -6.41 -8.30
C SER A 388 -11.25 -6.07 -9.71
N PHE A 389 -11.65 -4.89 -10.20
CA PHE A 389 -11.23 -4.39 -11.49
C PHE A 389 -10.16 -3.32 -11.32
N GLN A 390 -8.95 -3.65 -11.77
CA GLN A 390 -7.68 -2.95 -11.49
C GLN A 390 -6.92 -2.56 -12.77
N SER A 391 -7.54 -2.60 -13.95
CA SER A 391 -6.84 -2.36 -15.23
C SER A 391 -6.14 -1.00 -15.26
N SER A 392 -4.89 -0.99 -15.75
CA SER A 392 -3.97 0.16 -15.68
C SER A 392 -3.44 0.63 -17.04
N MET A 393 -3.90 0.10 -18.18
CA MET A 393 -3.49 0.64 -19.48
C MET A 393 -4.61 0.70 -20.52
N SER A 394 -4.46 1.73 -21.35
CA SER A 394 -5.15 2.07 -22.58
C SER A 394 -5.10 0.93 -23.60
N GLU A 395 -6.15 0.12 -23.60
CA GLU A 395 -6.81 -0.29 -24.83
C GLU A 395 -8.23 -0.58 -24.41
N LEU A 396 -9.20 0.03 -25.09
CA LEU A 396 -10.60 -0.38 -25.15
C LEU A 396 -10.64 -1.81 -25.72
N THR A 397 -10.02 -2.76 -25.03
CA THR A 397 -10.36 -4.14 -25.22
C THR A 397 -11.78 -4.20 -24.72
N ASN A 398 -12.70 -4.34 -25.66
CA ASN A 398 -14.05 -4.83 -25.44
C ASN A 398 -13.96 -6.23 -24.80
N HIS A 399 -13.39 -6.32 -23.60
CA HIS A 399 -13.54 -7.44 -22.73
C HIS A 399 -15.00 -7.40 -22.31
N GLN A 400 -15.87 -7.93 -23.17
CA GLN A 400 -17.17 -8.40 -22.75
C GLN A 400 -16.88 -9.42 -21.65
N ILE A 401 -16.92 -8.95 -20.40
CA ILE A 401 -16.78 -9.82 -19.25
C ILE A 401 -17.98 -10.76 -19.34
N ASP A 402 -17.71 -12.02 -19.64
CA ASP A 402 -18.76 -13.02 -19.68
C ASP A 402 -19.36 -13.21 -18.28
N ALA A 403 -20.48 -12.50 -18.06
CA ALA A 403 -21.22 -12.45 -16.82
C ALA A 403 -22.01 -13.74 -16.55
N THR A 404 -22.15 -14.64 -17.54
CA THR A 404 -22.94 -15.86 -17.42
C THR A 404 -22.42 -16.80 -16.31
N GLY A 405 -21.12 -16.72 -15.98
CA GLY A 405 -20.50 -17.47 -14.88
C GLY A 405 -20.45 -16.77 -13.51
N MET A 406 -21.03 -15.57 -13.35
CA MET A 406 -20.87 -14.73 -12.15
C MET A 406 -22.14 -14.60 -11.29
N SER A 407 -23.09 -15.53 -11.44
CA SER A 407 -24.36 -15.52 -10.67
C SER A 407 -24.20 -15.55 -9.15
N LYS A 408 -23.03 -15.98 -8.65
CA LYS A 408 -22.72 -16.05 -7.21
C LYS A 408 -21.81 -14.93 -6.70
N LEU A 409 -21.66 -13.87 -7.49
CA LEU A 409 -20.88 -12.68 -7.14
C LEU A 409 -21.51 -11.93 -5.97
N ARG A 410 -20.69 -11.54 -4.99
CA ARG A 410 -21.10 -10.88 -3.74
C ARG A 410 -20.41 -9.53 -3.53
N SER A 411 -19.27 -9.29 -4.16
CA SER A 411 -18.58 -8.01 -4.06
C SER A 411 -17.99 -7.62 -5.41
N VAL A 412 -18.11 -6.35 -5.74
CA VAL A 412 -17.49 -5.70 -6.89
C VAL A 412 -16.79 -4.43 -6.41
N THR A 413 -15.54 -4.24 -6.84
CA THR A 413 -14.78 -3.00 -6.61
C THR A 413 -14.15 -2.57 -7.92
N LEU A 414 -14.43 -1.33 -8.32
CA LEU A 414 -13.83 -0.70 -9.50
C LEU A 414 -12.88 0.39 -9.04
N PHE A 415 -11.65 0.37 -9.56
CA PHE A 415 -10.70 1.48 -9.38
C PHE A 415 -10.67 2.43 -10.59
N ARG A 416 -11.36 2.06 -11.67
CA ARG A 416 -11.58 2.84 -12.89
C ARG A 416 -12.95 2.47 -13.47
N THR A 417 -13.56 3.44 -14.16
CA THR A 417 -14.83 3.24 -14.86
C THR A 417 -14.67 2.21 -15.98
N ASP A 418 -15.60 1.26 -16.02
CA ASP A 418 -15.74 0.29 -17.09
C ASP A 418 -17.23 0.15 -17.41
N ASP A 419 -17.66 0.77 -18.50
CA ASP A 419 -19.06 0.85 -18.90
C ASP A 419 -19.68 -0.53 -19.11
N GLY A 420 -18.90 -1.47 -19.65
CA GLY A 420 -19.34 -2.84 -19.89
C GLY A 420 -19.70 -3.54 -18.58
N LEU A 421 -18.80 -3.50 -17.60
CA LEU A 421 -19.02 -4.07 -16.28
C LEU A 421 -20.17 -3.38 -15.55
N ILE A 422 -20.25 -2.05 -15.61
CA ILE A 422 -21.30 -1.28 -14.95
C ILE A 422 -22.68 -1.65 -15.51
N ARG A 423 -22.81 -1.81 -16.83
CA ARG A 423 -24.06 -2.26 -17.48
C ARG A 423 -24.45 -3.69 -17.10
N THR A 424 -23.50 -4.54 -16.70
CA THR A 424 -23.79 -5.91 -16.24
C THR A 424 -24.16 -6.02 -14.76
N LEU A 425 -23.95 -4.96 -13.96
CA LEU A 425 -24.23 -4.97 -12.52
C LEU A 425 -25.64 -5.48 -12.15
N PRO A 426 -26.73 -5.10 -12.86
CA PRO A 426 -28.09 -5.55 -12.52
C PRO A 426 -28.25 -7.08 -12.52
N ASN A 427 -27.37 -7.81 -13.23
CA ASN A 427 -27.42 -9.26 -13.32
C ASN A 427 -26.90 -9.95 -12.03
N PHE A 428 -26.22 -9.23 -11.14
CA PHE A 428 -25.60 -9.78 -9.94
C PHE A 428 -26.54 -9.72 -8.73
N GLN A 429 -27.61 -10.52 -8.77
CA GLN A 429 -28.67 -10.50 -7.73
C GLN A 429 -28.16 -10.78 -6.30
N LEU A 430 -27.03 -11.48 -6.13
CA LEU A 430 -26.43 -11.81 -4.83
C LEU A 430 -25.40 -10.78 -4.33
N LEU A 431 -25.25 -9.66 -5.03
CA LEU A 431 -24.28 -8.63 -4.69
C LEU A 431 -24.59 -7.99 -3.34
N ARG A 432 -23.57 -7.88 -2.47
CA ARG A 432 -23.63 -7.27 -1.14
C ARG A 432 -22.78 -6.00 -1.05
N VAL A 433 -21.67 -5.95 -1.77
CA VAL A 433 -20.74 -4.81 -1.78
C VAL A 433 -20.56 -4.33 -3.20
N LEU A 434 -20.92 -3.08 -3.46
CA LEU A 434 -20.59 -2.34 -4.67
C LEU A 434 -19.77 -1.11 -4.29
N ASP A 435 -18.52 -1.05 -4.73
CA ASP A 435 -17.60 0.04 -4.42
C ASP A 435 -17.08 0.62 -5.73
N LEU A 436 -17.55 1.83 -6.04
CA LEU A 436 -17.23 2.61 -7.23
C LEU A 436 -16.45 3.89 -6.86
N GLU A 437 -15.83 3.94 -5.67
CA GLU A 437 -15.14 5.14 -5.20
C GLU A 437 -14.11 5.66 -6.23
N GLY A 438 -14.24 6.93 -6.61
CA GLY A 438 -13.36 7.60 -7.57
C GLY A 438 -13.57 7.20 -9.03
N CYS A 439 -14.61 6.44 -9.36
CA CYS A 439 -15.00 6.23 -10.75
C CYS A 439 -15.63 7.50 -11.32
N ASP A 440 -15.28 7.81 -12.57
CA ASP A 440 -15.96 8.83 -13.35
C ASP A 440 -17.25 8.23 -13.90
N LEU A 441 -18.39 8.78 -13.45
CA LEU A 441 -19.71 8.27 -13.79
C LEU A 441 -20.53 9.31 -14.57
N GLU A 442 -19.91 10.39 -15.05
CA GLU A 442 -20.60 11.49 -15.73
C GLU A 442 -21.33 11.05 -17.00
N GLU A 443 -20.71 10.17 -17.80
CA GLU A 443 -21.31 9.64 -19.02
C GLU A 443 -22.33 8.51 -18.77
N ILE A 444 -22.39 8.00 -17.54
CA ILE A 444 -23.30 6.92 -17.16
C ILE A 444 -24.56 7.55 -16.58
N SER A 445 -25.51 7.83 -17.47
CA SER A 445 -26.77 8.50 -17.13
C SER A 445 -27.53 7.84 -15.99
N HIS A 446 -27.49 6.50 -15.88
CA HIS A 446 -28.15 5.75 -14.81
C HIS A 446 -27.37 4.49 -14.42
N ILE A 447 -27.09 4.33 -13.13
CA ILE A 447 -26.60 3.06 -12.56
C ILE A 447 -27.80 2.28 -12.03
N CYS A 448 -28.24 1.26 -12.77
CA CYS A 448 -29.36 0.41 -12.39
C CYS A 448 -28.98 -0.49 -11.19
N ILE A 449 -29.21 0.01 -9.97
CA ILE A 449 -28.98 -0.75 -8.73
C ILE A 449 -30.25 -1.36 -8.14
N GLU A 450 -31.42 -1.02 -8.67
CA GLU A 450 -32.74 -1.44 -8.17
C GLU A 450 -32.92 -2.96 -7.99
N ASN A 451 -32.27 -3.77 -8.83
CA ASN A 451 -32.37 -5.24 -8.77
C ASN A 451 -31.37 -5.88 -7.80
N LEU A 452 -30.51 -5.09 -7.17
CA LEU A 452 -29.48 -5.55 -6.22
C LEU A 452 -30.07 -5.66 -4.81
N LEU A 453 -31.10 -6.49 -4.66
CA LEU A 453 -31.89 -6.56 -3.42
C LEU A 453 -31.03 -6.92 -2.20
N HIS A 454 -29.93 -7.66 -2.37
CA HIS A 454 -29.02 -8.06 -1.29
C HIS A 454 -27.89 -7.06 -0.97
N LEU A 455 -27.88 -5.89 -1.64
CA LEU A 455 -26.85 -4.89 -1.45
C LEU A 455 -26.85 -4.36 -0.02
N ARG A 456 -25.67 -4.30 0.59
CA ARG A 456 -25.43 -3.87 1.98
C ARG A 456 -24.48 -2.67 2.05
N TYR A 457 -23.56 -2.55 1.09
CA TYR A 457 -22.64 -1.44 0.97
C TYR A 457 -22.66 -0.89 -0.44
N LEU A 458 -22.90 0.41 -0.57
CA LEU A 458 -22.77 1.19 -1.79
C LEU A 458 -21.78 2.33 -1.58
N GLY A 459 -20.61 2.23 -2.19
CA GLY A 459 -19.56 3.24 -2.15
C GLY A 459 -19.54 4.07 -3.43
N LEU A 460 -19.89 5.35 -3.33
CA LEU A 460 -19.95 6.33 -4.42
C LEU A 460 -19.18 7.61 -4.02
N ARG A 461 -18.15 7.43 -3.22
CA ARG A 461 -17.31 8.54 -2.78
C ARG A 461 -16.53 9.08 -3.96
N ASN A 462 -16.45 10.41 -4.06
CA ASN A 462 -15.77 11.11 -5.17
C ASN A 462 -16.23 10.64 -6.55
N THR A 463 -17.52 10.34 -6.70
CA THR A 463 -18.13 10.07 -7.99
C THR A 463 -19.12 11.19 -8.30
N TYR A 464 -19.07 11.74 -9.51
CA TYR A 464 -20.01 12.76 -9.97
C TYR A 464 -21.33 12.12 -10.40
N VAL A 465 -22.10 11.63 -9.44
CA VAL A 465 -23.42 11.02 -9.71
C VAL A 465 -24.47 12.12 -9.65
N GLY A 466 -25.00 12.53 -10.81
CA GLY A 466 -25.98 13.61 -10.91
C GLY A 466 -27.31 13.29 -10.22
N ILE A 467 -27.84 12.07 -10.38
CA ILE A 467 -29.11 11.64 -9.78
C ILE A 467 -29.00 10.18 -9.36
N LEU A 468 -28.81 9.93 -8.05
CA LEU A 468 -29.23 8.65 -7.47
C LEU A 468 -30.74 8.73 -7.28
N GLU A 469 -31.48 8.22 -8.25
CA GLU A 469 -32.94 8.31 -8.27
C GLU A 469 -33.59 7.73 -7.00
N MET A 470 -34.89 7.99 -6.85
CA MET A 470 -35.79 7.49 -5.79
C MET A 470 -35.75 5.95 -5.57
N GLU A 471 -35.02 5.22 -6.42
CA GLU A 471 -34.92 3.78 -6.45
C GLU A 471 -34.03 3.17 -5.35
N ILE A 472 -33.17 3.95 -4.68
CA ILE A 472 -32.46 3.47 -3.46
C ILE A 472 -33.46 2.91 -2.43
N GLY A 473 -34.69 3.46 -2.38
CA GLY A 473 -35.74 2.97 -1.49
C GLY A 473 -36.10 1.49 -1.68
N LYS A 474 -35.76 0.87 -2.82
CA LYS A 474 -35.95 -0.57 -3.07
C LYS A 474 -34.90 -1.43 -2.34
N LEU A 475 -33.77 -0.86 -1.93
CA LEU A 475 -32.63 -1.56 -1.33
C LEU A 475 -32.82 -1.78 0.19
N GLN A 476 -33.71 -2.70 0.55
CA GLN A 476 -34.11 -2.93 1.96
C GLN A 476 -32.99 -3.41 2.88
N PHE A 477 -31.91 -3.99 2.34
CA PHE A 477 -30.77 -4.48 3.12
C PHE A 477 -29.56 -3.55 3.13
N LEU A 478 -29.67 -2.34 2.55
CA LEU A 478 -28.56 -1.39 2.50
C LEU A 478 -28.21 -0.92 3.92
N GLN A 479 -26.97 -1.17 4.34
CA GLN A 479 -26.44 -0.80 5.66
C GLN A 479 -25.53 0.42 5.58
N THR A 480 -24.89 0.64 4.43
CA THR A 480 -23.96 1.75 4.25
C THR A 480 -24.08 2.33 2.85
N LEU A 481 -24.28 3.65 2.80
CA LEU A 481 -24.28 4.46 1.60
C LEU A 481 -23.21 5.56 1.77
N ASP A 482 -22.10 5.46 1.04
CA ASP A 482 -21.01 6.43 1.12
C ASP A 482 -21.07 7.38 -0.08
N LEU A 483 -21.69 8.55 0.13
CA LEU A 483 -21.80 9.64 -0.86
C LEU A 483 -20.82 10.78 -0.58
N ARG A 484 -19.85 10.57 0.33
CA ARG A 484 -18.95 11.66 0.71
C ARG A 484 -18.19 12.12 -0.52
N ILE A 485 -18.25 13.39 -0.80
CA ILE A 485 -17.40 14.05 -1.79
C ILE A 485 -16.31 14.74 -0.98
N TYR A 486 -15.06 14.73 -1.45
CA TYR A 486 -14.10 15.71 -0.95
C TYR A 486 -14.51 17.10 -1.47
N THR A 487 -15.37 17.80 -0.74
CA THR A 487 -15.34 19.26 -0.73
C THR A 487 -14.24 19.63 0.26
N PHE A 488 -13.09 20.11 -0.21
CA PHE A 488 -12.14 20.70 0.72
C PHE A 488 -12.78 21.99 1.24
N ASP A 489 -13.29 21.95 2.47
CA ASP A 489 -13.78 23.15 3.15
C ASP A 489 -12.67 24.21 3.13
N GLU A 490 -13.05 25.40 2.68
CA GLU A 490 -12.23 26.60 2.68
C GLU A 490 -11.77 26.91 4.12
N VAL A 491 -10.45 26.83 4.37
CA VAL A 491 -9.81 27.48 5.54
C VAL A 491 -8.53 28.19 5.12
#